data_AF-A0AAD1VSQ9-F1
#
_entry.id   AF-A0AAD1VSQ9-F1
#
_cell.length_a   1.000
_cell.length_b   1.000
_cell.length_c   1.000
_cell.angle_alpha   90.00
_cell.angle_beta   90.00
_cell.angle_gamma   90.00
#
_symmetry.space_group_name_H-M   'P 1'
#
loop_
_entity.id
_entity.type
_entity.pdbx_description
1 polymer ?
#
loop_
_entity_poly.entity_id
_entity_poly.type
_entity_poly.pdbx_seq_one_letter_code
_entity_poly.pdbx_strand_id
1 'polypeptide(L)'
;MRGFMTAHGQPDQPRSSRYILKDFVTGKLLYCHPPPGIEPLNFQPQHSAYRERRELLEATEPKSVTGKKVKQIENVVDKTFFHQENVRALTKGVQSVMGYKPGCGRIPLNATSTETVCGKPWKKHGNKNKKEKVRRLNKHLDA
;
A
#
# COMPACT_ATOMS: atom_id res chain seq x y z
N MET A 1 9.03 -7.60 -4.59
CA MET A 1 9.58 -8.36 -3.44
C MET A 1 8.99 -9.77 -3.50
N ARG A 2 9.82 -10.83 -3.42
CA ARG A 2 9.39 -12.21 -3.74
C ARG A 2 8.48 -12.86 -2.67
N GLY A 3 8.35 -12.25 -1.49
CA GLY A 3 7.32 -12.62 -0.50
C GLY A 3 7.58 -13.95 0.24
N PHE A 4 8.83 -14.31 0.49
CA PHE A 4 9.15 -15.51 1.28
C PHE A 4 8.85 -15.27 2.77
N MET A 5 7.73 -15.82 3.24
CA MET A 5 7.27 -15.73 4.62
C MET A 5 6.96 -17.13 5.16
N THR A 6 7.13 -17.29 6.46
CA THR A 6 6.71 -18.46 7.24
C THR A 6 5.22 -18.39 7.53
N ALA A 7 4.63 -19.49 8.04
CA ALA A 7 3.21 -19.52 8.42
C ALA A 7 2.85 -18.48 9.50
N HIS A 8 3.81 -18.07 10.33
CA HIS A 8 3.65 -17.05 11.37
C HIS A 8 3.89 -15.62 10.86
N GLY A 9 4.05 -15.43 9.55
CA GLY A 9 4.31 -14.12 8.94
C GLY A 9 5.72 -13.57 9.20
N GLN A 10 6.65 -14.39 9.69
CA GLN A 10 8.06 -14.01 9.78
C GLN A 10 8.76 -14.24 8.44
N PRO A 11 9.72 -13.40 8.03
CA PRO A 11 10.48 -13.61 6.80
C PRO A 11 11.25 -14.92 6.85
N ASP A 12 11.13 -15.74 5.79
CA ASP A 12 11.79 -17.04 5.72
C ASP A 12 13.24 -16.88 5.26
N GLN A 13 14.14 -16.72 6.23
CA GLN A 13 15.59 -16.59 6.01
C GLN A 13 16.20 -17.82 5.31
N PRO A 14 16.04 -19.08 5.78
CA PRO A 14 16.72 -20.21 5.18
C PRO A 14 16.29 -20.47 3.73
N ARG A 15 15.01 -20.26 3.40
CA ARG A 15 14.55 -20.36 2.01
C ARG A 15 15.14 -19.25 1.15
N SER A 16 15.11 -18.01 1.63
CA SER A 16 15.65 -16.86 0.90
C SER A 16 17.15 -17.04 0.60
N SER A 17 17.95 -17.44 1.60
CA SER A 17 19.38 -17.69 1.44
C SER A 17 19.69 -18.75 0.38
N ARG A 18 18.94 -19.87 0.36
CA ARG A 18 19.11 -20.92 -0.66
C ARG A 18 18.87 -20.41 -2.07
N TYR A 19 17.86 -19.56 -2.28
CA TYR A 19 17.61 -18.97 -3.60
C TYR A 19 18.72 -18.02 -4.02
N ILE A 20 19.25 -17.20 -3.11
CA ILE A 20 20.39 -16.31 -3.39
C ILE A 20 21.59 -17.13 -3.85
N LEU A 21 21.96 -18.18 -3.10
CA LEU A 21 23.09 -19.04 -3.46
C LEU A 21 22.85 -19.78 -4.78
N LYS A 22 21.62 -20.25 -5.03
CA LYS A 22 21.26 -20.88 -6.31
C LYS A 22 21.38 -19.89 -7.47
N ASP A 23 20.89 -18.67 -7.31
CA ASP A 23 20.94 -17.64 -8.35
C ASP A 23 22.38 -17.17 -8.61
N PHE A 24 23.26 -17.23 -7.61
CA PHE A 24 24.70 -17.03 -7.76
C PHE A 24 25.35 -18.12 -8.61
N VAL A 25 25.16 -19.40 -8.25
CA VAL A 25 25.75 -20.53 -9.00
C VAL A 25 25.20 -20.63 -10.41
N THR A 26 23.94 -20.27 -10.62
CA THR A 26 23.31 -20.26 -11.96
C THR A 26 23.63 -19.02 -12.78
N GLY A 27 24.40 -18.06 -12.24
CA GLY A 27 24.82 -16.85 -12.96
C GLY A 27 23.72 -15.81 -13.18
N LYS A 28 22.58 -15.91 -12.48
CA LYS A 28 21.55 -14.87 -12.52
C LYS A 28 21.96 -13.63 -11.72
N LEU A 29 22.75 -13.82 -10.67
CA LEU A 29 23.40 -12.73 -9.97
C LEU A 29 24.69 -12.41 -10.70
N LEU A 30 24.77 -11.21 -11.29
CA LEU A 30 25.97 -10.73 -11.97
C LEU A 30 27.05 -10.44 -10.93
N TYR A 31 28.03 -11.34 -10.84
CA TYR A 31 29.19 -11.22 -9.97
C TYR A 31 30.39 -11.93 -10.60
N CYS A 32 31.57 -11.33 -10.48
CA CYS A 32 32.83 -11.88 -10.97
C CYS A 32 33.87 -11.90 -9.84
N HIS A 33 34.54 -13.04 -9.67
CA HIS A 33 35.70 -13.10 -8.79
C HIS A 33 36.92 -12.45 -9.45
N PRO A 34 37.76 -11.72 -8.69
CA PRO A 34 39.03 -11.24 -9.20
C PRO A 34 39.93 -12.43 -9.53
N PRO A 35 40.76 -12.33 -10.58
CA PRO A 35 41.76 -13.35 -10.88
C PRO A 35 42.77 -13.46 -9.73
N PRO A 36 43.39 -14.64 -9.55
CA PRO A 36 44.39 -14.84 -8.51
C PRO A 36 45.55 -13.86 -8.68
N GLY A 37 45.98 -13.23 -7.59
CA GLY A 37 47.06 -12.23 -7.58
C GLY A 37 46.62 -10.78 -7.75
N ILE A 38 45.33 -10.52 -7.99
CA ILE A 38 44.78 -9.15 -8.03
C ILE A 38 43.89 -8.93 -6.81
N GLU A 39 44.11 -7.83 -6.10
CA GLU A 39 43.24 -7.44 -4.99
C GLU A 39 41.83 -7.06 -5.49
N PRO A 40 40.75 -7.43 -4.77
CA PRO A 40 39.38 -7.14 -5.19
C PRO A 40 39.11 -5.65 -5.46
N LEU A 41 39.77 -4.75 -4.72
CA LEU A 41 39.62 -3.30 -4.88
C LEU A 41 40.13 -2.81 -6.24
N ASN A 42 41.19 -3.43 -6.75
CA ASN A 42 41.84 -3.05 -8.00
C ASN A 42 41.20 -3.72 -9.23
N PHE A 43 40.43 -4.80 -9.03
CA PHE A 43 39.82 -5.56 -10.12
C PHE A 43 38.63 -4.84 -10.77
N GLN A 44 37.86 -4.06 -10.00
CA GLN A 44 36.68 -3.33 -10.48
C GLN A 44 36.69 -1.88 -9.99
N PRO A 45 37.57 -1.02 -10.53
CA PRO A 45 37.64 0.39 -10.14
C PRO A 45 36.35 1.17 -10.47
N GLN A 46 35.52 0.64 -11.38
CA GLN A 46 34.21 1.24 -11.71
C GLN A 46 33.15 0.95 -10.64
N HIS A 47 33.30 -0.13 -9.87
CA HIS A 47 32.31 -0.57 -8.89
C HIS A 47 32.22 0.39 -7.69
N SER A 48 33.31 1.06 -7.31
CA SER A 48 33.30 2.11 -6.29
C SER A 48 32.42 3.29 -6.73
N ALA A 49 32.59 3.78 -7.95
CA ALA A 49 31.78 4.86 -8.51
C ALA A 49 30.28 4.50 -8.63
N TYR A 50 29.97 3.25 -8.99
CA TYR A 50 28.58 2.77 -8.97
C TYR A 50 28.00 2.72 -7.55
N ARG A 51 28.80 2.31 -6.56
CA ARG A 51 28.39 2.25 -5.16
C ARG A 51 28.09 3.63 -4.60
N GLU A 52 28.98 4.60 -4.80
CA GLU A 52 28.80 5.99 -4.37
C GLU A 52 27.57 6.63 -5.02
N ARG A 53 27.40 6.44 -6.33
CA ARG A 53 26.19 6.90 -7.05
C ARG A 53 24.93 6.27 -6.47
N ARG A 54 24.95 4.98 -6.15
CA ARG A 54 23.80 4.29 -5.57
C ARG A 54 23.49 4.79 -4.17
N GLU A 55 24.51 5.00 -3.35
CA GLU A 55 24.37 5.55 -1.99
C GLU A 55 23.82 6.98 -2.03
N LEU A 56 24.25 7.82 -2.97
CA LEU A 56 23.68 9.15 -3.21
C LEU A 56 22.19 9.08 -3.58
N LEU A 57 21.83 8.19 -4.51
CA LEU A 57 20.43 7.98 -4.91
C LEU A 57 19.58 7.49 -3.72
N GLU A 58 20.10 6.55 -2.94
CA GLU A 58 19.41 5.97 -1.78
C GLU A 58 19.34 6.93 -0.59
N ALA A 59 20.24 7.92 -0.51
CA ALA A 59 20.19 9.03 0.44
C ALA A 59 19.22 10.14 0.00
N THR A 60 19.07 10.37 -1.30
CA THR A 60 18.08 11.32 -1.85
C THR A 60 16.65 10.76 -1.85
N GLU A 61 16.48 9.44 -1.80
CA GLU A 61 15.17 8.81 -1.68
C GLU A 61 14.72 8.82 -0.21
N PRO A 62 13.63 9.55 0.15
CA PRO A 62 13.14 9.55 1.52
C PRO A 62 12.64 8.14 1.90
N LYS A 63 13.26 7.53 2.93
CA LYS A 63 12.80 6.31 3.60
C LYS A 63 11.56 6.60 4.45
N SER A 64 10.45 6.90 3.79
CA SER A 64 9.05 6.94 4.22
C SER A 64 8.32 7.64 3.06
N VAL A 65 7.13 7.26 2.62
CA VAL A 65 5.86 7.41 3.32
C VAL A 65 4.83 6.52 2.62
N THR A 66 3.96 5.90 3.39
CA THR A 66 2.58 5.54 3.04
C THR A 66 2.01 6.41 1.90
N GLY A 67 1.60 5.77 0.80
CA GLY A 67 0.87 6.43 -0.28
C GLY A 67 1.72 7.42 -1.10
N LYS A 68 2.39 6.91 -2.13
CA LYS A 68 2.79 7.75 -3.26
C LYS A 68 1.53 8.47 -3.74
N LYS A 69 1.39 9.77 -3.44
CA LYS A 69 0.43 10.60 -4.15
C LYS A 69 0.87 10.53 -5.60
N VAL A 70 0.14 9.72 -6.37
CA VAL A 70 0.20 9.72 -7.83
C VAL A 70 0.28 11.18 -8.22
N LYS A 71 1.32 11.59 -8.97
CA LYS A 71 1.41 12.96 -9.49
C LYS A 71 0.10 13.19 -10.22
N GLN A 72 -0.78 13.95 -9.59
CA GLN A 72 -2.11 14.21 -10.10
C GLN A 72 -1.86 15.01 -11.37
N ILE A 73 -2.03 14.37 -12.53
CA ILE A 73 -1.86 15.04 -13.81
C ILE A 73 -2.97 16.08 -13.84
N GLU A 74 -2.60 17.32 -13.59
CA GLU A 74 -3.53 18.42 -13.58
C GLU A 74 -3.91 18.73 -15.02
N ASN A 75 -5.01 18.16 -15.47
CA ASN A 75 -5.58 18.50 -16.75
C ASN A 75 -6.11 19.95 -16.67
N VAL A 76 -5.45 20.86 -17.38
CA VAL A 76 -5.78 22.29 -17.39
C VAL A 76 -7.23 22.52 -17.83
N VAL A 77 -7.74 21.66 -18.73
CA VAL A 77 -9.13 21.69 -19.20
C VAL A 77 -10.11 21.33 -18.09
N ASP A 78 -9.80 20.31 -17.29
CA ASP A 78 -10.67 19.89 -16.19
C ASP A 78 -10.70 20.96 -15.08
N LYS A 79 -9.56 21.63 -14.83
CA LYS A 79 -9.54 22.78 -13.92
C LYS A 79 -10.49 23.87 -14.40
N THR A 80 -10.39 24.33 -15.64
CA THR A 80 -11.26 25.41 -16.11
C THR A 80 -12.73 25.00 -16.17
N PHE A 81 -13.03 23.74 -16.45
CA PHE A 81 -14.41 23.23 -16.49
C PHE A 81 -15.05 23.13 -15.09
N PHE A 82 -14.37 22.50 -14.12
CA PHE A 82 -14.93 22.25 -12.77
C PHE A 82 -14.93 23.48 -11.84
N HIS A 83 -14.30 24.59 -12.23
CA HIS A 83 -14.36 25.86 -11.49
C HIS A 83 -15.49 26.80 -11.98
N GLN A 84 -16.24 26.44 -13.02
CA GLN A 84 -17.36 27.24 -13.50
C GLN A 84 -18.52 27.20 -12.50
N GLU A 85 -19.10 28.35 -12.16
CA GLU A 85 -20.16 28.48 -11.14
C GLU A 85 -21.42 27.66 -11.46
N ASN A 86 -21.65 27.35 -12.74
CA ASN A 86 -22.80 26.57 -13.21
C ASN A 86 -22.54 25.06 -13.29
N VAL A 87 -21.30 24.59 -13.08
CA VAL A 87 -20.95 23.16 -13.16
C VAL A 87 -21.16 22.51 -11.79
N ARG A 88 -22.36 21.94 -11.60
CA ARG A 88 -22.71 21.22 -10.37
C ARG A 88 -22.43 19.73 -10.52
N ALA A 89 -21.50 19.19 -9.74
CA ALA A 89 -21.24 17.74 -9.70
C ALA A 89 -22.44 16.99 -9.11
N LEU A 90 -23.23 16.31 -9.95
CA LEU A 90 -24.34 15.46 -9.51
C LEU A 90 -23.81 14.11 -9.04
N THR A 91 -23.41 14.02 -7.76
CA THR A 91 -23.00 12.73 -7.18
C THR A 91 -24.23 12.01 -6.63
N LYS A 92 -24.66 10.91 -7.27
CA LYS A 92 -25.68 10.01 -6.73
C LYS A 92 -25.05 9.05 -5.71
N GLY A 93 -25.31 9.23 -4.41
CA GLY A 93 -24.79 8.37 -3.35
C GLY A 93 -24.91 9.01 -1.95
N VAL A 94 -24.57 8.26 -0.89
CA VAL A 94 -24.62 8.75 0.49
C VAL A 94 -23.52 9.80 0.70
N GLN A 95 -23.92 11.06 0.85
CA GLN A 95 -23.04 12.25 0.90
C GLN A 95 -22.52 12.60 2.31
N SER A 96 -22.47 11.64 3.24
CA SER A 96 -21.88 11.90 4.54
C SER A 96 -21.13 10.67 5.01
N VAL A 97 -19.82 10.71 4.82
CA VAL A 97 -18.91 9.91 5.62
C VAL A 97 -18.02 10.93 6.33
N MET A 98 -18.13 10.97 7.67
CA MET A 98 -17.26 11.75 8.56
C MET A 98 -17.47 13.28 8.59
N GLY A 99 -18.71 13.77 8.41
CA GLY A 99 -19.04 15.18 8.67
C GLY A 99 -18.52 16.18 7.62
N TYR A 100 -18.14 15.69 6.44
CA TYR A 100 -17.71 16.53 5.32
C TYR A 100 -18.70 16.41 4.16
N LYS A 101 -19.34 17.53 3.78
CA LYS A 101 -20.13 17.63 2.55
C LYS A 101 -19.27 18.32 1.48
N PRO A 102 -19.02 17.73 0.30
CA PRO A 102 -18.24 18.39 -0.74
C PRO A 102 -19.01 19.61 -1.26
N GLY A 103 -18.38 20.80 -1.22
CA GLY A 103 -18.96 22.08 -1.66
C GLY A 103 -19.36 23.04 -0.54
N CYS A 104 -19.32 22.61 0.72
CA CYS A 104 -19.44 23.48 1.89
C CYS A 104 -18.38 23.01 2.90
N GLY A 105 -17.72 23.94 3.62
CA GLY A 105 -16.70 23.58 4.60
C GLY A 105 -17.20 22.67 5.73
N ARG A 106 -16.37 22.46 6.76
CA ARG A 106 -16.72 21.66 7.94
C ARG A 106 -18.01 22.18 8.57
N ILE A 107 -19.03 21.33 8.67
CA ILE A 107 -20.30 21.65 9.33
C ILE A 107 -20.20 21.24 10.81
N PRO A 108 -20.64 22.06 11.78
CA PRO A 108 -20.65 21.69 13.18
C PRO A 108 -21.55 20.48 13.47
N LEU A 109 -21.15 19.67 14.45
CA LEU A 109 -21.67 18.34 14.79
C LEU A 109 -23.17 18.28 15.19
N ASN A 110 -23.86 19.42 15.33
CA ASN A 110 -25.22 19.48 15.86
C ASN A 110 -26.35 19.33 14.82
N ALA A 111 -26.04 19.17 13.53
CA ALA A 111 -27.03 18.87 12.51
C ALA A 111 -27.00 17.37 12.13
N THR A 112 -27.24 16.50 13.12
CA THR A 112 -27.46 15.07 12.83
C THR A 112 -28.92 14.90 12.39
N SER A 113 -29.16 15.02 11.09
CA SER A 113 -30.43 14.58 10.49
C SER A 113 -30.60 13.08 10.77
N THR A 114 -31.55 12.76 11.65
CA THR A 114 -31.99 11.39 11.96
C THR A 114 -32.80 10.81 10.80
N GLU A 115 -32.27 10.84 9.59
CA GLU A 115 -32.79 10.04 8.51
C GLU A 115 -32.08 8.70 8.55
N THR A 116 -32.76 7.74 9.15
CA THR A 116 -32.51 6.32 8.94
C THR A 116 -32.51 6.07 7.43
N VAL A 117 -31.31 6.00 6.87
CA VAL A 117 -31.12 5.57 5.49
C VAL A 117 -31.57 4.11 5.44
N CYS A 118 -32.84 3.91 5.11
CA CYS A 118 -33.39 2.65 4.66
C CYS A 118 -32.50 2.18 3.51
N GLY A 119 -31.61 1.22 3.82
CA GLY A 119 -30.78 0.61 2.80
C GLY A 119 -31.68 0.04 1.71
N LYS A 120 -31.24 0.19 0.45
CA LYS A 120 -31.86 -0.36 -0.77
C LYS A 120 -32.69 -1.62 -0.45
N PRO A 121 -34.04 -1.58 -0.55
CA PRO A 121 -34.91 -2.63 0.00
C PRO A 121 -34.73 -4.01 -0.65
N TRP A 122 -34.15 -4.07 -1.85
CA TRP A 122 -33.81 -5.31 -2.54
C TRP A 122 -32.52 -5.96 -2.02
N LYS A 123 -31.71 -5.25 -1.23
CA LYS A 123 -30.42 -5.72 -0.75
C LYS A 123 -30.60 -6.55 0.52
N LYS A 124 -30.92 -7.83 0.33
CA LYS A 124 -31.00 -8.81 1.42
C LYS A 124 -29.58 -9.14 1.89
N HIS A 125 -29.25 -8.80 3.13
CA HIS A 125 -28.02 -9.27 3.76
C HIS A 125 -28.18 -10.76 4.10
N GLY A 126 -27.52 -11.62 3.33
CA GLY A 126 -27.57 -13.09 3.41
C GLY A 126 -26.94 -13.67 4.68
N ASN A 127 -27.38 -13.24 5.86
CA ASN A 127 -26.88 -13.71 7.15
C ASN A 127 -27.61 -14.96 7.66
N LYS A 128 -28.47 -15.60 6.86
CA LYS A 128 -29.32 -16.71 7.31
C LYS A 128 -28.57 -18.00 7.68
N ASN A 129 -27.28 -18.13 7.38
CA ASN A 129 -26.47 -19.31 7.71
C ASN A 129 -25.11 -18.96 8.33
N LYS A 130 -24.96 -17.80 8.96
CA LYS A 130 -23.68 -17.40 9.55
C LYS A 130 -23.44 -18.17 10.85
N LYS A 131 -22.61 -19.22 10.78
CA LYS A 131 -22.18 -19.98 11.96
C LYS A 131 -21.46 -19.05 12.93
N GLU A 132 -21.93 -19.01 14.17
CA GLU A 132 -21.28 -18.26 15.23
C GLU A 132 -20.05 -19.02 15.75
N LYS A 133 -19.00 -18.29 16.14
CA LYS A 133 -17.77 -18.91 16.66
C LYS A 133 -18.09 -19.66 17.96
N VAL A 134 -17.58 -20.88 18.10
CA VAL A 134 -17.77 -21.75 19.28
C VAL A 134 -17.47 -21.04 20.60
N ARG A 135 -16.39 -20.24 20.66
CA ARG A 135 -16.02 -19.43 21.84
C ARG A 135 -17.10 -18.45 22.32
N ARG A 136 -18.03 -18.03 21.44
CA ARG A 136 -19.14 -17.15 21.82
C ARG A 136 -20.32 -17.94 22.38
N LEU A 137 -20.56 -19.15 21.86
CA LEU A 137 -21.59 -20.06 22.35
C LEU A 137 -21.23 -20.59 23.75
N ASN A 138 -19.98 -21.00 23.95
CA ASN A 138 -19.52 -21.60 25.20
C ASN A 138 -19.07 -20.59 26.26
N LYS A 139 -19.28 -19.28 26.03
CA LYS A 139 -18.86 -18.22 26.97
C LYS A 139 -19.41 -18.40 28.39
N HIS A 140 -20.57 -19.05 28.52
CA HIS A 140 -21.22 -19.31 29.80
C HIS A 140 -20.53 -20.39 30.66
N LEU A 141 -19.61 -21.17 30.08
CA LEU A 141 -18.87 -22.24 30.77
C LEU A 141 -17.52 -21.77 31.33
N ASP A 142 -17.05 -20.59 30.92
CA ASP A 142 -15.77 -20.01 31.34
C ASP A 142 -15.95 -19.04 32.55
N ALA A 143 -17.02 -19.22 33.33
CA ALA A 143 -17.35 -18.40 34.52
C ALA A 143 -16.90 -19.07 35.83
#